data_AF-A0A4P5QFC7-F1
#
_entry.id   AF-A0A4P5QFC7-F1
#
_cell.length_a   1.000
_cell.length_b   1.000
_cell.length_c   1.000
_cell.angle_alpha   90.00
_cell.angle_beta   90.00
_cell.angle_gamma   90.00
#
_symmetry.space_group_name_H-M   'P 1'
#
loop_
_entity.id
_entity.type
_entity.pdbx_description
1 polymer ?
#
loop_
_entity_poly.entity_id
_entity_poly.type
_entity_poly.pdbx_seq_one_letter_code
_entity_poly.pdbx_strand_id
1 'polypeptide(L)'
;MTGIVEDFVKMAPSGIYAQVKFSTMREIEDMQPCGLLSQKLSDFGKQVKEQFINLLAFYAETTEQQKLFRDRPGHKQTIRAYCDAVEIAAMFNSLPPGWTQAELINKLQRFQDDQTGLLPDPHSPPALDDQPELLSDPLSRYHLLAVGYALETLGSALLHPVAVVENMDSVTLYKQLNNLPWENNAWGGGDWIDCYATGLYLNIKMFGSGKRPDDLFGWLSSHCDIDSGLWGLPTTEEGWLQPVNGFYRLTRGSFAQFNIPLPYPEQSIDTVLAHSRDLRFFSAENLNACNVLDVAHPLWLCLKQTDYRRIEICYWAKNMLNEVLRFWVPERGFAFQLSQQQDTGLQGTEMWLSIVYILADLCDLSSSLGYTPKGVHRMEPALSLAMK
;
A
#
# COMPACT_ATOMS: atom_id res chain seq x y z
N MET A 1 30.86 8.67 79.58
CA MET A 1 32.09 8.43 78.79
C MET A 1 31.68 8.61 77.32
N THR A 2 31.79 9.84 76.80
CA THR A 2 32.86 10.29 75.86
C THR A 2 32.75 9.59 74.51
N GLY A 3 32.65 10.21 73.33
CA GLY A 3 32.91 11.56 72.85
C GLY A 3 32.91 11.51 71.30
N ILE A 4 33.02 12.69 70.68
CA ILE A 4 32.89 13.04 69.24
C ILE A 4 34.14 12.63 68.39
N VAL A 5 34.03 12.74 67.04
CA VAL A 5 35.05 13.06 65.98
C VAL A 5 35.09 11.98 64.85
N GLU A 6 34.53 12.21 63.65
CA GLU A 6 35.08 12.86 62.42
C GLU A 6 36.06 12.00 61.56
N ASP A 7 35.54 11.53 60.40
CA ASP A 7 36.00 11.72 59.01
C ASP A 7 37.35 11.24 58.40
N PHE A 8 37.20 10.78 57.13
CA PHE A 8 38.14 10.55 55.99
C PHE A 8 39.12 9.34 55.97
N VAL A 9 38.96 8.44 54.98
CA VAL A 9 39.71 8.42 53.69
C VAL A 9 39.26 7.25 52.77
N LYS A 10 39.08 7.61 51.50
CA LYS A 10 38.95 6.85 50.24
C LYS A 10 39.59 5.45 50.17
N MET A 11 38.87 4.50 49.55
CA MET A 11 39.42 3.63 48.50
C MET A 11 38.28 3.04 47.64
N ALA A 12 38.40 3.19 46.32
CA ALA A 12 37.44 2.74 45.31
C ALA A 12 37.39 1.20 45.20
N PRO A 13 36.25 0.59 44.81
CA PRO A 13 36.24 -0.77 44.32
C PRO A 13 36.74 -0.80 42.87
N SER A 14 37.86 -1.50 42.67
CA SER A 14 38.35 -1.93 41.36
C SER A 14 37.26 -2.68 40.59
N GLY A 15 36.96 -2.17 39.40
CA GLY A 15 35.89 -2.64 38.55
C GLY A 15 36.14 -4.01 37.92
N ILE A 16 35.03 -4.71 37.69
CA ILE A 16 34.91 -5.70 36.62
C ILE A 16 33.74 -5.18 35.76
N TYR A 17 34.07 -4.29 34.83
CA TYR A 17 33.24 -4.01 33.67
C TYR A 17 33.33 -5.24 32.75
N ALA A 18 32.27 -6.04 32.70
CA ALA A 18 32.08 -6.98 31.61
C ALA A 18 31.76 -6.17 30.34
N GLN A 19 32.81 -5.73 29.65
CA GLN A 19 32.71 -5.26 28.27
C GLN A 19 32.22 -6.43 27.42
N VAL A 20 30.95 -6.41 27.02
CA VAL A 20 30.50 -7.14 25.83
C VAL A 20 31.20 -6.47 24.65
N LYS A 21 32.35 -7.02 24.26
CA LYS A 21 32.99 -6.69 22.99
C LYS A 21 32.04 -7.11 21.88
N PHE A 22 31.38 -6.13 21.28
CA PHE A 22 30.83 -6.26 19.95
C PHE A 22 31.99 -6.61 19.01
N SER A 23 32.01 -7.86 18.56
CA SER A 23 32.97 -8.35 17.58
C SER A 23 32.75 -7.61 16.27
N THR A 24 33.76 -6.86 15.89
CA THR A 24 33.85 -6.01 14.70
C THR A 24 33.98 -6.86 13.41
N MET A 25 33.32 -6.38 12.34
CA MET A 25 33.72 -6.57 10.94
C MET A 25 33.80 -8.00 10.36
N ARG A 26 33.02 -8.99 10.83
CA ARG A 26 32.92 -10.30 10.15
C ARG A 26 31.53 -10.74 9.70
N GLU A 27 30.51 -9.91 9.93
CA GLU A 27 29.15 -10.13 9.40
C GLU A 27 28.78 -9.14 8.28
N ILE A 28 29.76 -8.40 7.75
CA ILE A 28 29.62 -7.55 6.56
C ILE A 28 29.85 -8.35 5.26
N GLU A 29 30.32 -9.59 5.35
CA GLU A 29 30.71 -10.42 4.19
C GLU A 29 29.64 -11.42 3.70
N ASP A 30 28.42 -11.39 4.23
CA ASP A 30 27.26 -12.10 3.65
C ASP A 30 26.23 -11.15 3.01
N MET A 31 26.62 -9.91 2.72
CA MET A 31 25.91 -9.14 1.71
C MET A 31 26.17 -9.81 0.36
N GLN A 32 25.17 -10.46 -0.24
CA GLN A 32 25.20 -10.68 -1.69
C GLN A 32 25.67 -9.38 -2.33
N PRO A 33 26.75 -9.39 -3.15
CA PRO A 33 27.24 -8.15 -3.74
C PRO A 33 26.04 -7.49 -4.42
N CYS A 34 25.80 -6.19 -4.19
CA CYS A 34 24.64 -5.49 -4.77
C CYS A 34 24.48 -5.76 -6.28
N GLY A 35 25.57 -6.06 -6.99
CA GLY A 35 25.55 -6.51 -8.38
C GLY A 35 24.76 -7.79 -8.66
N LEU A 36 24.78 -8.79 -7.77
CA LEU A 36 24.03 -10.03 -7.97
C LEU A 36 22.51 -9.82 -7.84
N LEU A 37 22.06 -9.09 -6.83
CA LEU A 37 20.63 -8.79 -6.69
C LEU A 37 20.15 -7.85 -7.79
N SER A 38 20.93 -6.84 -8.15
CA SER A 38 20.61 -5.96 -9.28
C SER A 38 20.44 -6.74 -10.58
N GLN A 39 21.34 -7.70 -10.85
CA GLN A 39 21.23 -8.58 -12.02
C GLN A 39 19.97 -9.44 -11.96
N LYS A 40 19.66 -10.07 -10.81
CA LYS A 40 18.42 -10.83 -10.62
C LYS A 40 17.16 -10.00 -10.89
N LEU A 41 17.12 -8.75 -10.42
CA LEU A 41 16.01 -7.83 -10.66
C LEU A 41 15.91 -7.46 -12.15
N SER A 42 17.04 -7.23 -12.82
CA SER A 42 17.08 -6.99 -14.27
C SER A 42 16.56 -8.20 -15.06
N ASP A 43 17.00 -9.40 -14.71
CA ASP A 43 16.57 -10.63 -15.37
C ASP A 43 15.07 -10.88 -15.15
N PHE A 44 14.61 -10.68 -13.91
CA PHE A 44 13.19 -10.76 -13.55
C PHE A 44 12.36 -9.74 -14.33
N GLY A 45 12.75 -8.47 -14.35
CA GLY A 45 12.06 -7.41 -15.07
C GLY A 45 11.93 -7.70 -16.58
N LYS A 46 13.01 -8.20 -17.19
CA LYS A 46 13.00 -8.67 -18.58
C LYS A 46 12.04 -9.83 -18.78
N GLN A 47 12.07 -10.82 -17.89
CA GLN A 47 11.16 -11.98 -17.95
C GLN A 47 9.70 -11.55 -17.88
N VAL A 48 9.33 -10.67 -16.95
CA VAL A 48 7.95 -10.16 -16.83
C VAL A 48 7.56 -9.40 -18.10
N LYS A 49 8.44 -8.53 -18.61
CA LYS A 49 8.20 -7.77 -19.85
C LYS A 49 7.98 -8.66 -21.08
N GLU A 50 8.66 -9.81 -21.16
CA GLU A 50 8.46 -10.78 -22.24
C GLU A 50 7.15 -11.57 -22.10
N GLN A 51 6.63 -11.71 -20.87
CA GLN A 51 5.51 -12.62 -20.56
C GLN A 51 4.17 -11.92 -20.29
N PHE A 52 4.14 -10.62 -19.97
CA PHE A 52 2.93 -9.96 -19.46
C PHE A 52 1.75 -10.01 -20.45
N ILE A 53 1.99 -9.98 -21.76
CA ILE A 53 0.93 -10.09 -22.77
C ILE A 53 0.25 -11.46 -22.71
N ASN A 54 1.03 -12.55 -22.67
CA ASN A 54 0.50 -13.91 -22.56
C ASN A 54 -0.21 -14.11 -21.21
N LEU A 55 0.35 -13.54 -20.15
CA LEU A 55 -0.27 -13.52 -18.82
C LEU A 55 -1.63 -12.84 -18.83
N LEU A 56 -1.74 -11.63 -19.38
CA LEU A 56 -3.03 -10.93 -19.45
C LEU A 56 -4.03 -11.67 -20.35
N ALA A 57 -3.56 -12.30 -21.43
CA ALA A 57 -4.41 -13.12 -22.29
C ALA A 57 -4.96 -14.36 -21.57
N PHE A 58 -4.20 -14.96 -20.65
CA PHE A 58 -4.65 -16.10 -19.84
C PHE A 58 -5.84 -15.76 -18.93
N TYR A 59 -5.88 -14.53 -18.41
CA TYR A 59 -6.96 -14.04 -17.54
C TYR A 59 -8.07 -13.29 -18.29
N ALA A 60 -7.93 -13.12 -19.61
CA ALA A 60 -8.95 -12.56 -20.48
C ALA A 60 -9.93 -13.66 -20.91
N GLU A 61 -11.22 -13.35 -20.90
CA GLU A 61 -12.28 -14.22 -21.39
C GLU A 61 -13.15 -13.46 -22.39
N THR A 62 -13.52 -14.13 -23.48
CA THR A 62 -14.52 -13.62 -24.43
C THR A 62 -15.71 -14.57 -24.40
N THR A 63 -16.86 -14.05 -23.99
CA THR A 63 -18.15 -14.75 -24.09
C THR A 63 -18.92 -14.24 -25.30
N GLU A 64 -20.06 -14.86 -25.62
CA GLU A 64 -20.96 -14.37 -26.69
C GLU A 64 -21.44 -12.92 -26.44
N GLN A 65 -21.44 -12.47 -25.19
CA GLN A 65 -22.04 -11.21 -24.76
C GLN A 65 -21.02 -10.11 -24.49
N GLN A 66 -19.80 -10.46 -24.04
CA GLN A 66 -18.79 -9.47 -23.65
C GLN A 66 -17.38 -10.05 -23.61
N LYS A 67 -16.40 -9.15 -23.76
CA LYS A 67 -15.01 -9.37 -23.32
C LYS A 67 -14.91 -9.00 -21.85
N LEU A 68 -14.17 -9.77 -21.07
CA LEU A 68 -13.97 -9.52 -19.64
C LEU A 68 -12.60 -10.00 -19.15
N PHE A 69 -12.21 -9.53 -17.96
CA PHE A 69 -11.10 -10.09 -17.19
C PHE A 69 -11.64 -10.82 -15.97
N ARG A 70 -10.96 -11.90 -15.56
CA ARG A 70 -11.16 -12.54 -14.26
C ARG A 70 -9.86 -12.54 -13.49
N ASP A 71 -9.94 -12.30 -12.19
CA ASP A 71 -8.77 -12.42 -11.31
C ASP A 71 -8.13 -13.82 -11.44
N ARG A 72 -8.95 -14.86 -11.44
CA ARG A 72 -8.57 -16.26 -11.62
C ARG A 72 -9.52 -16.98 -12.57
N PRO A 73 -9.06 -18.00 -13.31
CA PRO A 73 -9.93 -18.87 -14.10
C PRO A 73 -11.09 -19.41 -13.25
N GLY A 74 -12.33 -19.31 -13.76
CA GLY A 74 -13.53 -19.79 -13.06
C GLY A 74 -14.00 -18.94 -11.88
N HIS A 75 -13.26 -17.89 -11.49
CA HIS A 75 -13.65 -17.02 -10.38
C HIS A 75 -14.75 -16.02 -10.79
N LYS A 76 -15.48 -15.45 -9.83
CA LYS A 76 -16.54 -14.46 -10.11
C LYS A 76 -15.97 -13.21 -10.80
N GLN A 77 -16.79 -12.57 -11.64
CA GLN A 77 -16.45 -11.27 -12.23
C GLN A 77 -16.35 -10.21 -11.13
N THR A 78 -15.39 -9.30 -11.28
CA THR A 78 -15.20 -8.16 -10.39
C THR A 78 -14.77 -6.96 -11.23
N ILE A 79 -15.05 -5.75 -10.74
CA ILE A 79 -14.51 -4.53 -11.35
C ILE A 79 -12.98 -4.53 -11.26
N ARG A 80 -12.46 -4.93 -10.10
CA ARG A 80 -11.01 -4.98 -9.81
C ARG A 80 -10.20 -5.72 -10.88
N ALA A 81 -10.69 -6.83 -11.43
CA ALA A 81 -9.95 -7.58 -12.45
C ALA A 81 -9.66 -6.74 -13.72
N TYR A 82 -10.53 -5.81 -14.09
CA TYR A 82 -10.27 -4.87 -15.18
C TYR A 82 -9.17 -3.88 -14.80
N CYS A 83 -9.23 -3.32 -13.59
CA CYS A 83 -8.25 -2.36 -13.10
C CYS A 83 -6.86 -2.99 -13.01
N ASP A 84 -6.74 -4.18 -12.39
CA ASP A 84 -5.47 -4.89 -12.26
C ASP A 84 -4.86 -5.19 -13.64
N ALA A 85 -5.66 -5.64 -14.61
CA ALA A 85 -5.20 -5.90 -15.98
C ALA A 85 -4.69 -4.62 -16.68
N VAL A 86 -5.42 -3.51 -16.54
CA VAL A 86 -5.04 -2.19 -17.07
C VAL A 86 -3.74 -1.70 -16.42
N GLU A 87 -3.62 -1.81 -15.11
CA GLU A 87 -2.47 -1.32 -14.36
C GLU A 87 -1.21 -2.15 -14.65
N ILE A 88 -1.31 -3.49 -14.72
CA ILE A 88 -0.22 -4.36 -15.16
C ILE A 88 0.25 -3.98 -16.57
N ALA A 89 -0.66 -3.79 -17.52
CA ALA A 89 -0.28 -3.39 -18.88
C ALA A 89 0.38 -1.99 -18.90
N ALA A 90 -0.13 -1.06 -18.09
CA ALA A 90 0.38 0.30 -17.98
C ALA A 90 1.80 0.36 -17.39
N MET A 91 2.20 -0.59 -16.52
CA MET A 91 3.59 -0.70 -16.05
C MET A 91 4.60 -0.82 -17.22
N PHE A 92 4.15 -1.37 -18.35
CA PHE A 92 4.94 -1.57 -19.57
C PHE A 92 4.55 -0.62 -20.71
N ASN A 93 3.80 0.46 -20.42
CA ASN A 93 3.27 1.40 -21.41
C ASN A 93 2.48 0.70 -22.54
N SER A 94 1.70 -0.31 -22.17
CA SER A 94 0.89 -1.11 -23.09
C SER A 94 -0.59 -1.08 -22.69
N LEU A 95 -1.42 -1.74 -23.49
CA LEU A 95 -2.80 -2.05 -23.17
C LEU A 95 -2.98 -3.57 -22.99
N PRO A 96 -3.99 -4.00 -22.22
CA PRO A 96 -4.40 -5.39 -22.20
C PRO A 96 -4.71 -5.92 -23.62
N PRO A 97 -4.28 -7.14 -23.98
CA PRO A 97 -4.45 -7.67 -25.33
C PRO A 97 -5.94 -7.82 -25.71
N GLY A 98 -6.27 -7.48 -26.95
CA GLY A 98 -7.65 -7.58 -27.48
C GLY A 98 -8.59 -6.45 -27.08
N TRP A 99 -8.08 -5.45 -26.34
CA TRP A 99 -8.80 -4.25 -25.94
C TRP A 99 -8.21 -3.00 -26.57
N THR A 100 -9.08 -2.08 -26.98
CA THR A 100 -8.72 -0.69 -27.27
C THR A 100 -8.84 0.15 -26.01
N GLN A 101 -8.10 1.28 -25.97
CA GLN A 101 -8.20 2.27 -24.90
C GLN A 101 -9.65 2.76 -24.71
N ALA A 102 -10.36 3.03 -25.81
CA ALA A 102 -11.75 3.49 -25.77
C ALA A 102 -12.73 2.45 -25.20
N GLU A 103 -12.56 1.15 -25.52
CA GLU A 103 -13.37 0.08 -24.93
C GLU A 103 -13.18 -0.02 -23.41
N LEU A 104 -11.93 0.08 -22.94
CA LEU A 104 -11.61 0.02 -21.51
C LEU A 104 -12.15 1.22 -20.75
N ILE A 105 -11.96 2.43 -21.30
CA ILE A 105 -12.54 3.66 -20.73
C ILE A 105 -14.05 3.52 -20.62
N ASN A 106 -14.73 3.12 -21.69
CA ASN A 106 -16.18 2.98 -21.70
C ASN A 106 -16.66 1.92 -20.70
N LYS A 107 -15.94 0.80 -20.56
CA LYS A 107 -16.27 -0.25 -19.60
C LYS A 107 -16.14 0.24 -18.16
N LEU A 108 -15.01 0.89 -17.82
CA LEU A 108 -14.72 1.37 -16.48
C LEU A 108 -15.66 2.51 -16.06
N GLN A 109 -15.92 3.46 -16.95
CA GLN A 109 -16.84 4.57 -16.70
C GLN A 109 -18.29 4.13 -16.43
N ARG A 110 -18.74 3.03 -17.06
CA ARG A 110 -20.10 2.50 -16.88
C ARG A 110 -20.38 1.92 -15.50
N PHE A 111 -19.34 1.67 -14.70
CA PHE A 111 -19.53 1.21 -13.33
C PHE A 111 -19.88 2.34 -12.36
N GLN A 112 -19.74 3.60 -12.77
CA GLN A 112 -20.01 4.73 -11.90
C GLN A 112 -21.51 4.99 -11.79
N ASP A 113 -21.98 5.10 -10.56
CA ASP A 113 -23.32 5.60 -10.23
C ASP A 113 -23.36 7.12 -10.41
N ASP A 114 -24.34 7.62 -11.16
CA ASP A 114 -24.43 9.03 -11.55
C ASP A 114 -24.91 9.96 -10.43
N GLN A 115 -25.62 9.42 -9.43
CA GLN A 115 -26.15 10.19 -8.31
C GLN A 115 -25.12 10.38 -7.20
N THR A 116 -24.48 9.30 -6.78
CA THR A 116 -23.51 9.29 -5.67
C THR A 116 -22.10 9.59 -6.16
N GLY A 117 -21.80 9.30 -7.44
CA GLY A 117 -20.46 9.31 -8.01
C GLY A 117 -19.58 8.14 -7.56
N LEU A 118 -20.14 7.17 -6.83
CA LEU A 118 -19.48 5.97 -6.34
C LEU A 118 -19.49 4.83 -7.36
N LEU A 119 -18.81 3.71 -7.04
CA LEU A 119 -18.62 2.57 -7.95
C LEU A 119 -19.01 1.22 -7.29
N PRO A 120 -20.30 1.02 -6.96
CA PRO A 120 -20.77 -0.25 -6.40
C PRO A 120 -20.53 -1.41 -7.38
N ASP A 121 -20.18 -2.59 -6.87
CA ASP A 121 -19.95 -3.74 -7.74
C ASP A 121 -21.29 -4.32 -8.25
N PRO A 122 -21.56 -4.33 -9.56
CA PRO A 122 -22.80 -4.89 -10.09
C PRO A 122 -22.91 -6.42 -9.90
N HIS A 123 -21.79 -7.10 -9.65
CA HIS A 123 -21.71 -8.54 -9.41
C HIS A 123 -21.70 -8.89 -7.92
N SER A 124 -21.63 -7.90 -7.03
CA SER A 124 -21.71 -8.05 -5.59
C SER A 124 -22.30 -6.75 -5.01
N PRO A 125 -23.60 -6.50 -5.27
CA PRO A 125 -24.22 -5.22 -4.94
C PRO A 125 -24.20 -4.97 -3.42
N PRO A 126 -24.20 -3.69 -3.00
CA PRO A 126 -24.30 -3.33 -1.59
C PRO A 126 -25.52 -3.93 -0.90
N ALA A 127 -25.46 -4.02 0.43
CA ALA A 127 -26.60 -4.44 1.24
C ALA A 127 -27.79 -3.46 1.09
N LEU A 128 -29.01 -3.93 1.39
CA LEU A 128 -30.22 -3.11 1.25
C LEU A 128 -30.25 -1.90 2.20
N ASP A 129 -29.53 -1.98 3.32
CA ASP A 129 -29.39 -0.95 4.34
C ASP A 129 -28.07 -0.16 4.21
N ASP A 130 -27.39 -0.28 3.06
CA ASP A 130 -26.23 0.54 2.74
C ASP A 130 -26.59 2.04 2.76
N GLN A 131 -25.66 2.84 3.25
CA GLN A 131 -25.73 4.30 3.35
C GLN A 131 -24.58 4.91 2.52
N PRO A 132 -24.75 5.04 1.18
CA PRO A 132 -23.70 5.53 0.28
C PRO A 132 -23.15 6.89 0.67
N GLU A 133 -23.98 7.77 1.24
CA GLU A 133 -23.60 9.08 1.75
C GLU A 133 -22.57 9.03 2.90
N LEU A 134 -22.44 7.86 3.54
CA LEU A 134 -21.45 7.58 4.59
C LEU A 134 -20.29 6.72 4.10
N LEU A 135 -20.23 6.41 2.80
CA LEU A 135 -19.24 5.51 2.20
C LEU A 135 -19.26 4.12 2.84
N SER A 136 -20.42 3.57 3.20
CA SER A 136 -20.50 2.32 3.99
C SER A 136 -20.09 1.06 3.23
N ASP A 137 -20.27 0.98 1.91
CA ASP A 137 -19.91 -0.19 1.12
C ASP A 137 -18.38 -0.32 0.90
N PRO A 138 -17.70 -1.35 1.47
CA PRO A 138 -16.27 -1.55 1.30
C PRO A 138 -15.83 -1.79 -0.15
N LEU A 139 -16.66 -2.43 -0.98
CA LEU A 139 -16.29 -2.70 -2.38
C LEU A 139 -16.25 -1.40 -3.18
N SER A 140 -17.31 -0.60 -3.07
CA SER A 140 -17.37 0.74 -3.65
C SER A 140 -16.21 1.63 -3.20
N ARG A 141 -15.82 1.59 -1.93
CA ARG A 141 -14.65 2.31 -1.41
C ARG A 141 -13.36 1.94 -2.14
N TYR A 142 -13.10 0.65 -2.31
CA TYR A 142 -11.92 0.19 -3.05
C TYR A 142 -12.02 0.53 -4.56
N HIS A 143 -13.20 0.39 -5.15
CA HIS A 143 -13.41 0.64 -6.57
C HIS A 143 -13.27 2.10 -6.97
N LEU A 144 -13.63 3.04 -6.09
CA LEU A 144 -13.41 4.46 -6.34
C LEU A 144 -11.95 4.76 -6.70
N LEU A 145 -11.06 4.17 -5.92
CA LEU A 145 -9.62 4.23 -6.12
C LEU A 145 -9.17 3.43 -7.34
N ALA A 146 -9.52 2.15 -7.43
CA ALA A 146 -9.03 1.28 -8.49
C ALA A 146 -9.48 1.76 -9.89
N VAL A 147 -10.76 2.14 -10.03
CA VAL A 147 -11.31 2.62 -11.30
C VAL A 147 -10.82 4.02 -11.62
N GLY A 148 -10.81 4.91 -10.62
CA GLY A 148 -10.31 6.27 -10.79
C GLY A 148 -8.90 6.26 -11.37
N TYR A 149 -8.00 5.48 -10.76
CA TYR A 149 -6.61 5.39 -11.21
C TYR A 149 -6.41 4.61 -12.51
N ALA A 150 -7.13 3.51 -12.73
CA ALA A 150 -7.10 2.81 -14.02
C ALA A 150 -7.50 3.76 -15.17
N LEU A 151 -8.53 4.59 -14.98
CA LEU A 151 -8.92 5.62 -15.94
C LEU A 151 -7.81 6.66 -16.16
N GLU A 152 -7.10 7.07 -15.12
CA GLU A 152 -5.95 7.97 -15.27
C GLU A 152 -4.84 7.35 -16.13
N THR A 153 -4.53 6.06 -15.93
CA THR A 153 -3.51 5.37 -16.76
C THR A 153 -3.92 5.29 -18.23
N LEU A 154 -5.24 5.24 -18.49
CA LEU A 154 -5.83 5.30 -19.82
C LEU A 154 -6.01 6.75 -20.31
N GLY A 155 -5.50 7.76 -19.62
CA GLY A 155 -5.63 9.17 -20.02
C GLY A 155 -7.08 9.68 -20.02
N SER A 156 -7.92 9.15 -19.13
CA SER A 156 -9.34 9.48 -19.00
C SER A 156 -9.70 9.84 -17.55
N ALA A 157 -10.99 10.04 -17.32
CA ALA A 157 -11.56 10.48 -16.06
C ALA A 157 -12.88 9.76 -15.78
N LEU A 158 -13.35 9.85 -14.53
CA LEU A 158 -14.72 9.50 -14.17
C LEU A 158 -15.72 10.36 -14.95
N LEU A 159 -16.96 9.89 -15.10
CA LEU A 159 -18.03 10.63 -15.79
C LEU A 159 -18.66 11.69 -14.89
N HIS A 160 -18.77 11.38 -13.60
CA HIS A 160 -19.45 12.21 -12.61
C HIS A 160 -18.52 12.54 -11.44
N PRO A 161 -18.66 13.72 -10.80
CA PRO A 161 -18.00 13.99 -9.54
C PRO A 161 -18.39 12.96 -8.49
N VAL A 162 -17.49 12.70 -7.54
CA VAL A 162 -17.76 11.90 -6.34
C VAL A 162 -18.63 12.75 -5.41
N ALA A 163 -19.94 12.78 -5.69
CA ALA A 163 -20.90 13.69 -5.07
C ALA A 163 -20.98 13.49 -3.55
N VAL A 164 -20.89 12.25 -3.07
CA VAL A 164 -20.87 11.94 -1.63
C VAL A 164 -19.71 12.62 -0.91
N VAL A 165 -18.52 12.64 -1.52
CA VAL A 165 -17.34 13.32 -0.96
C VAL A 165 -17.47 14.82 -1.12
N GLU A 166 -17.97 15.32 -2.26
CA GLU A 166 -18.15 16.75 -2.49
C GLU A 166 -19.08 17.38 -1.45
N ASN A 167 -20.20 16.71 -1.17
CA ASN A 167 -21.29 17.24 -0.34
C ASN A 167 -21.10 17.04 1.17
N MET A 168 -20.13 16.23 1.60
CA MET A 168 -19.88 15.98 3.03
C MET A 168 -19.24 17.19 3.73
N ASP A 169 -19.99 17.96 4.52
CA ASP A 169 -19.42 19.11 5.25
C ASP A 169 -18.44 18.68 6.37
N SER A 170 -17.67 19.65 6.89
CA SER A 170 -16.64 19.40 7.91
C SER A 170 -17.22 18.83 9.22
N VAL A 171 -18.45 19.23 9.57
CA VAL A 171 -19.14 18.73 10.77
C VAL A 171 -19.46 17.25 10.62
N THR A 172 -19.98 16.85 9.46
CA THR A 172 -20.28 15.46 9.13
C THR A 172 -18.99 14.65 9.02
N LEU A 173 -17.97 15.18 8.36
CA LEU A 173 -16.65 14.56 8.26
C LEU A 173 -16.09 14.24 9.65
N TYR A 174 -15.99 15.22 10.55
CA TYR A 174 -15.44 14.99 11.89
C TYR A 174 -16.26 13.99 12.71
N LYS A 175 -17.59 14.02 12.56
CA LYS A 175 -18.46 13.00 13.17
C LYS A 175 -18.13 11.60 12.65
N GLN A 176 -17.88 11.44 11.34
CA GLN A 176 -17.47 10.16 10.77
C GLN A 176 -16.09 9.74 11.29
N LEU A 177 -15.09 10.62 11.20
CA LEU A 177 -13.71 10.33 11.64
C LEU A 177 -13.64 9.87 13.10
N ASN A 178 -14.40 10.51 13.99
CA ASN A 178 -14.47 10.16 15.41
C ASN A 178 -15.19 8.83 15.68
N ASN A 179 -16.03 8.36 14.75
CA ASN A 179 -16.77 7.11 14.88
C ASN A 179 -16.11 5.92 14.16
N LEU A 180 -15.00 6.16 13.45
CA LEU A 180 -14.26 5.08 12.81
C LEU A 180 -13.69 4.11 13.87
N PRO A 181 -13.61 2.80 13.56
CA PRO A 181 -13.33 1.76 14.56
C PRO A 181 -11.82 1.63 14.86
N TRP A 182 -11.17 2.70 15.29
CA TRP A 182 -9.71 2.76 15.51
C TRP A 182 -9.18 1.75 16.55
N GLU A 183 -10.01 1.37 17.53
CA GLU A 183 -9.59 0.50 18.64
C GLU A 183 -9.57 -0.99 18.27
N ASN A 184 -10.44 -1.43 17.36
CA ASN A 184 -10.68 -2.85 17.09
C ASN A 184 -10.73 -3.22 15.60
N ASN A 185 -10.75 -2.23 14.70
CA ASN A 185 -10.70 -2.42 13.24
C ASN A 185 -10.05 -1.20 12.58
N ALA A 186 -8.82 -0.88 12.98
CA ALA A 186 -8.07 0.25 12.43
C ALA A 186 -7.89 0.15 10.89
N TRP A 187 -7.89 -1.07 10.34
CA TRP A 187 -7.92 -1.28 8.89
C TRP A 187 -9.14 -0.64 8.24
N GLY A 188 -10.34 -0.86 8.78
CA GLY A 188 -11.57 -0.26 8.27
C GLY A 188 -11.57 1.27 8.37
N GLY A 189 -10.94 1.82 9.42
CA GLY A 189 -10.69 3.27 9.52
C GLY A 189 -9.82 3.79 8.40
N GLY A 190 -8.66 3.15 8.17
CA GLY A 190 -7.75 3.53 7.10
C GLY A 190 -8.34 3.39 5.70
N ASP A 191 -9.09 2.30 5.46
CA ASP A 191 -9.85 2.07 4.22
C ASP A 191 -10.88 3.16 3.93
N TRP A 192 -11.57 3.65 4.96
CA TRP A 192 -12.50 4.78 4.82
C TRP A 192 -11.77 6.07 4.43
N ILE A 193 -10.65 6.38 5.10
CA ILE A 193 -9.85 7.58 4.79
C ILE A 193 -9.31 7.53 3.36
N ASP A 194 -8.82 6.37 2.94
CA ASP A 194 -8.31 6.13 1.59
C ASP A 194 -9.35 6.47 0.53
N CYS A 195 -10.59 5.98 0.70
CA CYS A 195 -11.70 6.31 -0.18
C CYS A 195 -12.03 7.80 -0.18
N TYR A 196 -12.23 8.41 0.99
CA TYR A 196 -12.62 9.81 1.12
C TYR A 196 -11.56 10.74 0.51
N ALA A 197 -10.28 10.52 0.84
CA ALA A 197 -9.15 11.30 0.32
C ALA A 197 -8.98 11.11 -1.20
N THR A 198 -9.18 9.89 -1.70
CA THR A 198 -9.17 9.62 -3.15
C THR A 198 -10.30 10.36 -3.85
N GLY A 199 -11.52 10.37 -3.29
CA GLY A 199 -12.64 11.13 -3.85
C GLY A 199 -12.37 12.63 -3.90
N LEU A 200 -11.76 13.21 -2.85
CA LEU A 200 -11.33 14.61 -2.86
C LEU A 200 -10.35 14.88 -4.01
N TYR A 201 -9.33 14.04 -4.13
CA TYR A 201 -8.35 14.14 -5.20
C TYR A 201 -9.00 14.10 -6.59
N LEU A 202 -9.87 13.11 -6.83
CA LEU A 202 -10.53 12.94 -8.13
C LEU A 202 -11.43 14.14 -8.44
N ASN A 203 -12.17 14.66 -7.45
CA ASN A 203 -12.99 15.87 -7.61
C ASN A 203 -12.15 17.11 -7.95
N ILE A 204 -11.03 17.32 -7.26
CA ILE A 204 -10.12 18.43 -7.53
C ILE A 204 -9.54 18.31 -8.94
N LYS A 205 -8.99 17.13 -9.28
CA LYS A 205 -8.24 16.92 -10.52
C LYS A 205 -9.13 16.86 -11.75
N MET A 206 -10.26 16.15 -11.68
CA MET A 206 -11.09 15.83 -12.84
C MET A 206 -12.26 16.80 -13.02
N PHE A 207 -12.71 17.45 -11.94
CA PHE A 207 -13.94 18.26 -11.95
C PHE A 207 -13.73 19.70 -11.43
N GLY A 208 -12.50 20.08 -11.08
CA GLY A 208 -12.17 21.44 -10.65
C GLY A 208 -12.81 21.85 -9.33
N SER A 209 -13.06 20.89 -8.43
CA SER A 209 -13.62 21.17 -7.11
C SER A 209 -12.74 22.15 -6.32
N GLY A 210 -13.39 23.09 -5.63
CA GLY A 210 -12.75 24.03 -4.71
C GLY A 210 -12.59 23.47 -3.29
N LYS A 211 -13.11 22.26 -3.03
CA LYS A 211 -13.02 21.62 -1.72
C LYS A 211 -11.58 21.23 -1.42
N ARG A 212 -11.08 21.66 -0.26
CA ARG A 212 -9.71 21.42 0.14
C ARG A 212 -9.63 20.35 1.24
N PRO A 213 -8.52 19.60 1.34
CA PRO A 213 -8.40 18.51 2.32
C PRO A 213 -7.95 19.00 3.72
N ASP A 214 -7.93 20.32 3.98
CA ASP A 214 -7.40 20.91 5.22
C ASP A 214 -8.07 20.32 6.47
N ASP A 215 -9.40 20.12 6.47
CA ASP A 215 -10.12 19.53 7.60
C ASP A 215 -9.69 18.07 7.86
N LEU A 216 -9.54 17.28 6.80
CA LEU A 216 -9.09 15.90 6.90
C LEU A 216 -7.68 15.84 7.51
N PHE A 217 -6.74 16.61 6.97
CA PHE A 217 -5.36 16.61 7.47
C PHE A 217 -5.25 17.22 8.87
N GLY A 218 -6.06 18.23 9.21
CA GLY A 218 -6.13 18.77 10.56
C GLY A 218 -6.55 17.71 11.58
N TRP A 219 -7.55 16.88 11.25
CA TRP A 219 -7.94 15.76 12.10
C TRP A 219 -6.84 14.69 12.16
N LEU A 220 -6.31 14.25 11.01
CA LEU A 220 -5.28 13.21 10.96
C LEU A 220 -4.04 13.59 11.76
N SER A 221 -3.51 14.80 11.59
CA SER A 221 -2.33 15.29 12.31
C SER A 221 -2.54 15.44 13.82
N SER A 222 -3.77 15.67 14.28
CA SER A 222 -4.08 15.80 15.71
C SER A 222 -4.42 14.47 16.41
N HIS A 223 -4.64 13.40 15.64
CA HIS A 223 -5.03 12.07 16.16
C HIS A 223 -4.01 10.97 15.83
N CYS A 224 -2.87 11.32 15.23
CA CYS A 224 -1.76 10.37 15.11
C CYS A 224 -1.15 10.13 16.49
N ASP A 225 -1.00 8.87 16.88
CA ASP A 225 -0.40 8.50 18.15
C ASP A 225 1.11 8.79 18.12
N ILE A 226 1.60 9.55 19.10
CA ILE A 226 3.00 9.99 19.12
C ILE A 226 3.97 8.86 19.40
N ASP A 227 3.54 7.81 20.11
CA ASP A 227 4.42 6.72 20.53
C ASP A 227 4.62 5.69 19.40
N SER A 228 3.55 5.37 18.67
CA SER A 228 3.56 4.41 17.56
C SER A 228 3.74 5.06 16.19
N GLY A 229 3.40 6.34 16.04
CA GLY A 229 3.34 7.02 14.75
C GLY A 229 2.23 6.53 13.84
N LEU A 230 1.21 5.83 14.36
CA LEU A 230 0.08 5.26 13.60
C LEU A 230 -1.28 5.80 14.09
N TRP A 231 -2.36 5.38 13.41
CA TRP A 231 -3.73 5.52 13.88
C TRP A 231 -4.28 4.16 14.29
N GLY A 232 -4.91 4.11 15.48
CA GLY A 232 -5.46 2.89 16.05
C GLY A 232 -4.49 2.15 16.97
N LEU A 233 -5.03 1.17 17.70
CA LEU A 233 -4.31 0.45 18.76
C LEU A 233 -4.07 -1.01 18.38
N PRO A 234 -2.98 -1.63 18.86
CA PRO A 234 -2.77 -3.05 18.65
C PRO A 234 -3.81 -3.86 19.44
N THR A 235 -4.32 -4.93 18.84
CA THR A 235 -5.28 -5.82 19.52
C THR A 235 -4.55 -7.00 20.17
N THR A 236 -5.17 -7.65 21.16
CA THR A 236 -4.59 -8.85 21.79
C THR A 236 -4.43 -10.01 20.81
N GLU A 237 -5.37 -10.16 19.86
CA GLU A 237 -5.39 -11.26 18.90
C GLU A 237 -4.44 -11.00 17.73
N GLU A 238 -4.51 -9.82 17.11
CA GLU A 238 -3.82 -9.55 15.85
C GLU A 238 -2.60 -8.64 16.03
N GLY A 239 -2.36 -8.15 17.25
CA GLY A 239 -1.27 -7.21 17.53
C GLY A 239 -1.37 -5.98 16.62
N TRP A 240 -0.28 -5.70 15.91
CA TRP A 240 -0.15 -4.54 15.02
C TRP A 240 -0.74 -4.73 13.62
N LEU A 241 -1.33 -5.87 13.28
CA LEU A 241 -1.86 -6.13 11.93
C LEU A 241 -2.85 -5.05 11.49
N GLN A 242 -3.92 -4.83 12.26
CA GLN A 242 -4.98 -3.88 11.90
C GLN A 242 -4.46 -2.43 11.82
N PRO A 243 -3.70 -1.90 12.81
CA PRO A 243 -3.15 -0.56 12.71
C PRO A 243 -2.17 -0.37 11.53
N VAL A 244 -1.29 -1.34 11.25
CA VAL A 244 -0.32 -1.22 10.16
C VAL A 244 -1.01 -1.29 8.80
N ASN A 245 -1.95 -2.22 8.62
CA ASN A 245 -2.70 -2.30 7.37
C ASN A 245 -3.58 -1.05 7.15
N GLY A 246 -4.22 -0.56 8.21
CA GLY A 246 -4.97 0.71 8.18
C GLY A 246 -4.08 1.91 7.87
N PHE A 247 -2.89 1.99 8.46
CA PHE A 247 -1.91 3.04 8.21
C PHE A 247 -1.50 3.09 6.74
N TYR A 248 -1.23 1.94 6.11
CA TYR A 248 -0.94 1.89 4.69
C TYR A 248 -2.08 2.46 3.85
N ARG A 249 -3.33 1.99 4.05
CA ARG A 249 -4.51 2.47 3.30
C ARG A 249 -4.65 3.99 3.43
N LEU A 250 -4.64 4.46 4.67
CA LEU A 250 -4.77 5.86 5.04
C LEU A 250 -3.68 6.71 4.36
N THR A 251 -2.41 6.36 4.57
CA THR A 251 -1.29 7.19 4.13
C THR A 251 -1.09 7.19 2.62
N ARG A 252 -1.40 6.07 1.95
CA ARG A 252 -1.39 6.01 0.48
C ARG A 252 -2.44 6.92 -0.13
N GLY A 253 -3.68 6.86 0.34
CA GLY A 253 -4.79 7.69 -0.18
C GLY A 253 -4.69 9.18 0.19
N SER A 254 -3.94 9.51 1.26
CA SER A 254 -3.80 10.88 1.78
C SER A 254 -2.36 11.43 1.67
N PHE A 255 -1.49 11.15 2.63
CA PHE A 255 -0.15 11.75 2.71
C PHE A 255 0.70 11.56 1.44
N ALA A 256 0.80 10.33 0.93
CA ALA A 256 1.53 10.05 -0.31
C ALA A 256 0.86 10.70 -1.54
N GLN A 257 -0.47 10.63 -1.60
CA GLN A 257 -1.27 11.20 -2.68
C GLN A 257 -1.11 12.72 -2.82
N PHE A 258 -1.16 13.42 -1.70
CA PHE A 258 -1.16 14.89 -1.62
C PHE A 258 0.23 15.49 -1.37
N ASN A 259 1.28 14.66 -1.35
CA ASN A 259 2.66 15.05 -1.04
C ASN A 259 2.80 15.78 0.30
N ILE A 260 2.13 15.27 1.34
CA ILE A 260 2.18 15.83 2.70
C ILE A 260 3.09 14.94 3.56
N PRO A 261 4.03 15.51 4.33
CA PRO A 261 4.88 14.73 5.24
C PRO A 261 4.05 14.06 6.34
N LEU A 262 4.55 12.91 6.81
CA LEU A 262 3.90 12.15 7.87
C LEU A 262 4.23 12.76 9.24
N PRO A 263 3.28 12.74 10.20
CA PRO A 263 3.63 12.92 11.60
C PRO A 263 4.46 11.72 12.09
N TYR A 264 5.51 11.99 12.86
CA TYR A 264 6.29 10.96 13.60
C TYR A 264 6.86 9.81 12.74
N PRO A 265 7.58 10.09 11.62
CA PRO A 265 8.01 9.04 10.69
C PRO A 265 8.98 8.01 11.31
N GLU A 266 9.79 8.41 12.30
CA GLU A 266 10.71 7.47 12.98
C GLU A 266 9.95 6.47 13.86
N GLN A 267 8.89 6.92 14.55
CA GLN A 267 8.02 6.07 15.35
C GLN A 267 7.22 5.11 14.46
N SER A 268 6.70 5.58 13.32
CA SER A 268 6.04 4.72 12.34
C SER A 268 7.00 3.62 11.85
N ILE A 269 8.27 3.95 11.57
CA ILE A 269 9.30 2.97 11.19
C ILE A 269 9.50 1.92 12.29
N ASP A 270 9.60 2.34 13.55
CA ASP A 270 9.78 1.43 14.67
C ASP A 270 8.63 0.43 14.81
N THR A 271 7.40 0.92 14.73
CA THR A 271 6.19 0.10 14.84
C THR A 271 6.04 -0.86 13.65
N VAL A 272 6.24 -0.37 12.42
CA VAL A 272 6.12 -1.17 11.20
C VAL A 272 7.19 -2.27 11.15
N LEU A 273 8.45 -1.97 11.52
CA LEU A 273 9.51 -2.98 11.61
C LEU A 273 9.29 -3.97 12.77
N ALA A 274 8.64 -3.55 13.85
CA ALA A 274 8.24 -4.48 14.91
C ALA A 274 7.18 -5.46 14.40
N HIS A 275 6.17 -4.97 13.68
CA HIS A 275 5.13 -5.81 13.07
C HIS A 275 5.69 -6.78 12.03
N SER A 276 6.64 -6.35 11.19
CA SER A 276 7.23 -7.18 10.13
C SER A 276 8.00 -8.40 10.63
N ARG A 277 8.20 -8.52 11.95
CA ARG A 277 8.85 -9.67 12.62
C ARG A 277 7.85 -10.68 13.17
N ASP A 278 6.55 -10.40 13.08
CA ASP A 278 5.51 -11.29 13.57
C ASP A 278 5.34 -12.49 12.63
N LEU A 279 5.86 -13.64 13.05
CA LEU A 279 5.86 -14.87 12.26
C LEU A 279 4.47 -15.43 11.99
N ARG A 280 3.43 -14.97 12.70
CA ARG A 280 2.03 -15.33 12.38
C ARG A 280 1.62 -14.82 11.00
N PHE A 281 2.23 -13.72 10.55
CA PHE A 281 1.89 -13.04 9.30
C PHE A 281 3.02 -13.05 8.27
N PHE A 282 4.28 -13.15 8.71
CA PHE A 282 5.46 -13.04 7.85
C PHE A 282 6.32 -14.32 7.79
N SER A 283 5.81 -15.48 8.24
CA SER A 283 6.47 -16.76 7.92
C SER A 283 6.34 -17.07 6.43
N ALA A 284 7.25 -17.89 5.89
CA ALA A 284 7.28 -18.24 4.48
C ALA A 284 5.96 -18.84 3.96
N GLU A 285 5.21 -19.53 4.82
CA GLU A 285 3.91 -20.13 4.51
C GLU A 285 2.75 -19.12 4.52
N ASN A 286 2.93 -17.98 5.21
CA ASN A 286 1.89 -16.99 5.49
C ASN A 286 2.08 -15.65 4.74
N LEU A 287 3.15 -15.51 3.93
CA LEU A 287 3.37 -14.33 3.10
C LEU A 287 2.25 -14.10 2.08
N ASN A 288 1.55 -12.97 2.22
CA ASN A 288 0.58 -12.48 1.24
C ASN A 288 0.87 -11.03 0.86
N ALA A 289 0.35 -10.64 -0.31
CA ALA A 289 0.63 -9.37 -0.92
C ALA A 289 0.21 -8.18 -0.04
N CYS A 290 -0.97 -8.22 0.60
CA CYS A 290 -1.41 -7.14 1.49
C CYS A 290 -0.43 -6.91 2.63
N ASN A 291 -0.12 -7.95 3.42
CA ASN A 291 0.74 -7.79 4.60
C ASN A 291 2.13 -7.23 4.25
N VAL A 292 2.72 -7.68 3.13
CA VAL A 292 4.05 -7.19 2.73
C VAL A 292 4.00 -5.79 2.17
N LEU A 293 2.98 -5.45 1.38
CA LEU A 293 2.79 -4.09 0.88
C LEU A 293 2.57 -3.08 2.00
N ASP A 294 1.79 -3.49 3.00
CA ASP A 294 1.44 -2.69 4.17
C ASP A 294 2.64 -2.45 5.10
N VAL A 295 3.77 -3.11 4.86
CA VAL A 295 5.08 -2.81 5.47
C VAL A 295 5.97 -2.04 4.50
N ALA A 296 6.10 -2.53 3.27
CA ALA A 296 7.01 -1.97 2.27
C ALA A 296 6.70 -0.50 1.93
N HIS A 297 5.43 -0.18 1.70
CA HIS A 297 5.03 1.18 1.32
C HIS A 297 5.19 2.18 2.49
N PRO A 298 4.72 1.90 3.72
CA PRO A 298 5.01 2.76 4.88
C PRO A 298 6.49 3.05 5.11
N LEU A 299 7.34 2.02 5.06
CA LEU A 299 8.79 2.21 5.21
C LEU A 299 9.36 3.08 4.10
N TRP A 300 8.92 2.85 2.85
CA TRP A 300 9.32 3.64 1.70
C TRP A 300 8.93 5.11 1.86
N LEU A 301 7.69 5.37 2.28
CA LEU A 301 7.16 6.72 2.48
C LEU A 301 7.89 7.47 3.62
N CYS A 302 8.18 6.79 4.72
CA CYS A 302 8.94 7.38 5.84
C CYS A 302 10.39 7.70 5.43
N LEU A 303 11.04 6.84 4.64
CA LEU A 303 12.41 7.06 4.14
C LEU A 303 12.54 8.19 3.11
N LYS A 304 11.43 8.78 2.64
CA LYS A 304 11.45 10.04 1.90
C LYS A 304 11.69 11.26 2.81
N GLN A 305 11.54 11.10 4.13
CA GLN A 305 11.61 12.19 5.12
C GLN A 305 12.77 12.05 6.11
N THR A 306 13.22 10.82 6.39
CA THR A 306 14.31 10.52 7.33
C THR A 306 15.20 9.37 6.84
N ASP A 307 16.44 9.30 7.33
CA ASP A 307 17.37 8.18 7.10
C ASP A 307 17.34 7.14 8.24
N TYR A 308 16.47 7.34 9.23
CA TYR A 308 16.36 6.48 10.41
C TYR A 308 16.16 5.00 10.02
N ARG A 309 17.02 4.12 10.56
CA ARG A 309 17.05 2.66 10.33
C ARG A 309 17.11 2.23 8.84
N ARG A 310 17.55 3.10 7.92
CA ARG A 310 17.70 2.81 6.48
C ARG A 310 18.44 1.51 6.18
N ILE A 311 19.54 1.23 6.90
CA ILE A 311 20.34 0.01 6.70
C ILE A 311 19.51 -1.25 6.98
N GLU A 312 18.74 -1.24 8.07
CA GLU A 312 17.91 -2.37 8.46
C GLU A 312 16.73 -2.57 7.50
N ILE A 313 16.09 -1.48 7.09
CA ILE A 313 14.99 -1.52 6.10
C ILE A 313 15.50 -2.09 4.77
N CYS A 314 16.68 -1.65 4.31
CA CYS A 314 17.32 -2.18 3.11
C CYS A 314 17.64 -3.68 3.27
N TYR A 315 18.11 -4.12 4.43
CA TYR A 315 18.35 -5.55 4.70
C TYR A 315 17.05 -6.37 4.66
N TRP A 316 15.99 -5.90 5.33
CA TRP A 316 14.67 -6.53 5.29
C TRP A 316 14.14 -6.63 3.85
N ALA A 317 14.24 -5.55 3.07
CA ALA A 317 13.76 -5.51 1.69
C ALA A 317 14.53 -6.47 0.78
N LYS A 318 15.86 -6.57 0.92
CA LYS A 318 16.69 -7.54 0.18
C LYS A 318 16.31 -8.98 0.47
N ASN A 319 16.03 -9.31 1.73
CA ASN A 319 15.58 -10.65 2.10
C ASN A 319 14.21 -10.97 1.49
N MET A 320 13.28 -10.01 1.55
CA MET A 320 11.96 -10.17 0.95
C MET A 320 12.04 -10.34 -0.57
N LEU A 321 12.87 -9.55 -1.28
CA LEU A 321 13.11 -9.71 -2.71
C LEU A 321 13.63 -11.10 -3.07
N ASN A 322 14.62 -11.60 -2.31
CA ASN A 322 15.17 -12.93 -2.57
C ASN A 322 14.13 -14.06 -2.41
N GLU A 323 13.14 -13.88 -1.53
CA GLU A 323 12.08 -14.86 -1.33
C GLU A 323 10.97 -14.72 -2.40
N VAL A 324 10.40 -13.52 -2.56
CA VAL A 324 9.24 -13.25 -3.43
C VAL A 324 9.51 -13.65 -4.87
N LEU A 325 10.69 -13.32 -5.42
CA LEU A 325 11.01 -13.57 -6.84
C LEU A 325 10.92 -15.04 -7.24
N ARG A 326 11.04 -15.97 -6.29
CA ARG A 326 10.99 -17.43 -6.52
C ARG A 326 9.56 -17.93 -6.81
N PHE A 327 8.55 -17.12 -6.53
CA PHE A 327 7.14 -17.47 -6.70
C PHE A 327 6.53 -16.99 -8.02
N TRP A 328 7.33 -16.35 -8.89
CA TRP A 328 6.87 -16.01 -10.22
C TRP A 328 6.56 -17.28 -11.01
N VAL A 329 5.32 -17.40 -11.47
CA VAL A 329 4.91 -18.47 -12.36
C VAL A 329 4.93 -17.96 -13.80
N PRO A 330 5.74 -18.54 -14.69
CA PRO A 330 5.84 -18.08 -16.07
C PRO A 330 4.48 -17.95 -16.74
N GLU A 331 4.25 -16.80 -17.40
CA GLU A 331 3.00 -16.47 -18.11
C GLU A 331 1.72 -16.52 -17.25
N ARG A 332 1.83 -16.67 -15.94
CA ARG A 332 0.69 -16.71 -15.02
C ARG A 332 0.79 -15.72 -13.86
N GLY A 333 2.01 -15.27 -13.54
CA GLY A 333 2.27 -14.23 -12.57
C GLY A 333 2.36 -14.76 -11.15
N PHE A 334 1.82 -14.00 -10.19
CA PHE A 334 1.86 -14.33 -8.78
C PHE A 334 0.48 -14.73 -8.24
N ALA A 335 0.49 -15.63 -7.26
CA ALA A 335 -0.63 -15.82 -6.35
C ALA A 335 -0.66 -14.68 -5.33
N PHE A 336 -1.85 -14.32 -4.87
CA PHE A 336 -2.01 -13.28 -3.85
C PHE A 336 -1.32 -13.67 -2.53
N GLN A 337 -1.57 -14.90 -2.07
CA GLN A 337 -0.81 -15.58 -1.02
C GLN A 337 0.31 -16.37 -1.71
N LEU A 338 1.57 -16.14 -1.34
CA LEU A 338 2.69 -16.85 -1.93
C LEU A 338 2.72 -18.30 -1.44
N SER A 339 2.33 -19.22 -2.31
CA SER A 339 2.40 -20.65 -2.10
C SER A 339 2.37 -21.35 -3.45
N GLN A 340 3.10 -22.46 -3.56
CA GLN A 340 3.10 -23.31 -4.76
C GLN A 340 1.73 -23.98 -5.02
N GLN A 341 0.84 -23.97 -4.02
CA GLN A 341 -0.48 -24.60 -4.09
C GLN A 341 -1.61 -23.59 -4.40
N GLN A 342 -1.33 -22.29 -4.33
CA GLN A 342 -2.34 -21.26 -4.53
C GLN A 342 -2.40 -20.86 -6.01
N ASP A 343 -3.61 -20.60 -6.49
CA ASP A 343 -3.81 -20.13 -7.86
C ASP A 343 -3.27 -18.70 -8.02
N THR A 344 -2.52 -18.50 -9.10
CA THR A 344 -2.09 -17.16 -9.54
C THR A 344 -3.27 -16.33 -10.01
N GLY A 345 -3.17 -15.02 -9.92
CA GLY A 345 -4.22 -14.13 -10.41
C GLY A 345 -3.76 -12.74 -10.75
N LEU A 346 -4.66 -11.95 -11.36
CA LEU A 346 -4.39 -10.55 -11.69
C LEU A 346 -4.13 -9.72 -10.42
N GLN A 347 -4.94 -9.92 -9.37
CA GLN A 347 -4.79 -9.22 -8.10
C GLN A 347 -3.41 -9.48 -7.48
N GLY A 348 -3.02 -10.76 -7.39
CA GLY A 348 -1.71 -11.13 -6.86
C GLY A 348 -0.57 -10.58 -7.71
N THR A 349 -0.71 -10.64 -9.04
CA THR A 349 0.31 -10.18 -9.98
C THR A 349 0.54 -8.68 -9.92
N GLU A 350 -0.53 -7.87 -9.98
CA GLU A 350 -0.43 -6.41 -9.89
C GLU A 350 0.26 -6.03 -8.58
N MET A 351 -0.24 -6.55 -7.45
CA MET A 351 0.27 -6.19 -6.13
C MET A 351 1.73 -6.62 -5.96
N TRP A 352 2.10 -7.85 -6.32
CA TRP A 352 3.48 -8.32 -6.14
C TRP A 352 4.49 -7.63 -7.07
N LEU A 353 4.11 -7.26 -8.29
CA LEU A 353 4.99 -6.44 -9.14
C LEU A 353 5.20 -5.06 -8.52
N SER A 354 4.14 -4.46 -7.96
CA SER A 354 4.22 -3.20 -7.23
C SER A 354 5.10 -3.30 -5.98
N ILE A 355 4.93 -4.36 -5.18
CA ILE A 355 5.75 -4.66 -3.98
C ILE A 355 7.21 -4.85 -4.36
N VAL A 356 7.52 -5.67 -5.38
CA VAL A 356 8.90 -5.90 -5.84
C VAL A 356 9.56 -4.59 -6.22
N TYR A 357 8.85 -3.68 -6.91
CA TYR A 357 9.39 -2.37 -7.23
C TYR A 357 9.68 -1.54 -5.98
N ILE A 358 8.74 -1.45 -5.04
CA ILE A 358 8.90 -0.68 -3.79
C ILE A 358 10.07 -1.24 -2.95
N LEU A 359 10.16 -2.56 -2.81
CA LEU A 359 11.28 -3.22 -2.12
C LEU A 359 12.62 -2.94 -2.80
N ALA A 360 12.66 -2.91 -4.13
CA ALA A 360 13.86 -2.53 -4.87
C ALA A 360 14.19 -1.04 -4.68
N ASP A 361 13.20 -0.15 -4.63
CA ASP A 361 13.37 1.29 -4.41
C ASP A 361 13.92 1.59 -3.00
N LEU A 362 13.48 0.84 -1.98
CA LEU A 362 14.05 0.88 -0.62
C LEU A 362 15.55 0.56 -0.58
N CYS A 363 16.08 -0.06 -1.64
CA CYS A 363 17.48 -0.41 -1.79
C CYS A 363 18.21 0.38 -2.88
N ASP A 364 17.57 1.38 -3.50
CA ASP A 364 18.08 2.12 -4.67
C ASP A 364 18.37 1.21 -5.89
N LEU A 365 17.58 0.15 -6.07
CA LEU A 365 17.73 -0.85 -7.14
C LEU A 365 16.52 -0.93 -8.10
N SER A 366 15.49 -0.11 -7.90
CA SER A 366 14.24 -0.15 -8.68
C SER A 366 14.46 0.07 -10.19
N SER A 367 15.45 0.90 -10.57
CA SER A 367 15.79 1.16 -11.98
C SER A 367 16.18 -0.10 -12.76
N SER A 368 16.63 -1.17 -12.09
CA SER A 368 16.99 -2.43 -12.74
C SER A 368 15.78 -3.19 -13.29
N LEU A 369 14.57 -2.98 -12.75
CA LEU A 369 13.37 -3.75 -13.13
C LEU A 369 12.84 -3.43 -14.53
N GLY A 370 13.12 -2.24 -15.07
CA GLY A 370 12.66 -1.84 -16.41
C GLY A 370 11.13 -1.65 -16.55
N TYR A 371 10.39 -1.60 -15.43
CA TYR A 371 8.99 -1.19 -15.33
C TYR A 371 8.81 -0.34 -14.07
N THR A 372 7.71 0.41 -13.98
CA THR A 372 7.35 1.18 -12.79
C THR A 372 5.86 1.00 -12.50
N PRO A 373 5.46 0.79 -11.23
CA PRO A 373 4.06 0.68 -10.85
C PRO A 373 3.22 1.86 -11.34
N LYS A 374 1.97 1.56 -11.71
CA LYS A 374 0.98 2.53 -12.16
C LYS A 374 -0.28 2.37 -11.32
N GLY A 375 -1.21 3.30 -11.51
CA GLY A 375 -2.52 3.25 -10.89
C GLY A 375 -2.47 3.30 -9.35
N VAL A 376 -3.08 2.29 -8.71
CA VAL A 376 -3.23 2.14 -7.25
C VAL A 376 -1.91 2.26 -6.49
N HIS A 377 -0.82 1.75 -7.05
CA HIS A 377 0.48 1.68 -6.38
C HIS A 377 1.55 2.59 -7.01
N ARG A 378 1.12 3.65 -7.71
CA ARG A 378 2.07 4.63 -8.28
C ARG A 378 3.02 5.20 -7.20
N MET A 379 4.23 5.54 -7.64
CA MET A 379 5.28 6.09 -6.76
C MET A 379 5.17 7.61 -6.59
N GLU A 380 4.80 8.32 -7.66
CA GLU A 380 4.76 9.78 -7.64
C GLU A 380 3.49 10.29 -6.96
N PRO A 381 3.58 11.39 -6.20
CA PRO A 381 2.41 12.07 -5.69
C PRO A 381 1.46 12.47 -6.83
N ALA A 382 0.17 12.42 -6.54
CA ALA A 382 -0.86 12.67 -7.52
C ALA A 382 -1.17 14.16 -7.69
N LEU A 383 -1.08 14.87 -6.57
CA LEU A 383 -1.34 16.28 -6.46
C LEU A 383 -0.39 16.84 -5.41
N SER A 384 0.42 17.82 -5.77
CA SER A 384 1.16 18.58 -4.76
C SER A 384 0.30 19.77 -4.33
N LEU A 385 -0.15 19.76 -3.08
CA LEU A 385 -0.75 20.95 -2.50
C LEU A 385 0.38 21.96 -2.30
N ALA A 386 0.51 22.92 -3.21
CA ALA A 386 1.40 24.04 -2.98
C ALA A 386 0.94 24.73 -1.68
N MET A 387 1.78 24.69 -0.64
CA MET A 387 1.65 25.59 0.49
C MET A 387 1.85 26.99 -0.08
N LYS A 388 0.75 27.73 -0.27
CA LYS A 388 0.81 29.15 -0.61
C LYS A 388 1.13 29.95 0.64
#